data_AF-A0A1T4LJ23-F1
#
_entry.id   AF-A0A1T4LJ23-F1
#
_cell.length_a   1.000
_cell.length_b   1.000
_cell.length_c   1.000
_cell.angle_alpha   90.00
_cell.angle_beta   90.00
_cell.angle_gamma   90.00
#
_symmetry.space_group_name_H-M   'P 1'
#
loop_
_entity.id
_entity.type
_entity.pdbx_description
1 polymer ?
#
loop_
_entity_poly.entity_id
_entity_poly.type
_entity_poly.pdbx_seq_one_letter_code
_entity_poly.pdbx_strand_id
1 'polypeptide(L)'
;MKVACEMKKKLFLIILSIPLTILLIIALFAAIYYGSDFVGRIQNDKKLTNYFIETGNIPEKEMIVVKNTHGSSWGIEFYPSDFSKSVTTKTDYENWKKWVEEKGKLFNGEKLRDKKYLEDPKNCEFVYCASYTVTTTYLSYGFLVSGEVSFDKEFIQQHFAYLPKDKILYGFGVK
;
A
#
# COMPACT_ATOMS: atom_id res chain seq x y z
N MET A 1 34.63 56.65 15.76
CA MET A 1 33.79 55.77 16.62
C MET A 1 32.58 55.16 15.90
N LYS A 2 31.80 55.90 15.09
CA LYS A 2 30.65 55.36 14.32
C LYS A 2 30.99 54.19 13.38
N VAL A 3 32.11 54.27 12.65
CA VAL A 3 32.52 53.25 11.64
C VAL A 3 32.82 51.88 12.27
N ALA A 4 33.41 51.84 13.47
CA ALA A 4 33.72 50.59 14.17
C ALA A 4 32.45 49.92 14.75
N CYS A 5 31.43 50.71 15.11
CA CYS A 5 30.13 50.21 15.58
C CYS A 5 29.31 49.60 14.42
N GLU A 6 29.34 50.26 13.25
CA GLU A 6 28.73 49.78 12.00
C GLU A 6 29.34 48.45 11.52
N MET A 7 30.67 48.32 11.56
CA MET A 7 31.35 47.06 11.19
C MET A 7 30.99 45.89 12.12
N LYS A 8 30.91 46.13 13.43
CA LYS A 8 30.52 45.09 14.41
C LYS A 8 29.08 44.63 14.21
N LYS A 9 28.15 45.54 13.90
CA LYS A 9 26.75 45.21 13.55
C LYS A 9 26.67 44.36 12.27
N LYS A 10 27.40 44.73 11.22
CA LYS A 10 27.44 43.96 9.96
C LYS A 10 28.01 42.55 10.16
N LEU A 11 29.09 42.41 10.94
CA LEU A 11 29.70 41.13 11.25
C LEU A 11 28.74 40.23 12.05
N PHE A 12 28.02 40.79 13.03
CA PHE A 12 27.03 40.07 13.82
C PHE A 12 25.85 39.57 12.97
N LEU A 13 25.37 40.38 12.02
CA LEU A 13 24.32 39.98 11.08
C LEU A 13 24.77 38.86 10.12
N ILE A 14 26.02 38.88 9.66
CA ILE A 14 26.59 37.80 8.83
C ILE A 14 26.67 36.50 9.64
N ILE A 15 27.18 36.54 10.88
CA ILE A 15 27.28 35.37 11.76
C ILE A 15 25.89 34.79 12.07
N LEU A 16 24.87 35.63 12.25
CA LEU A 16 23.49 35.19 12.49
C LEU A 16 22.81 34.63 11.22
N SER A 17 23.21 35.09 10.03
CA SER A 17 22.63 34.63 8.75
C SER A 17 23.04 33.21 8.36
N ILE A 18 24.21 32.76 8.80
CA ILE A 18 24.74 31.42 8.50
C ILE A 18 23.85 30.29 9.09
N PRO A 19 23.53 30.26 10.40
CA PRO A 19 22.68 29.21 10.97
C PRO A 19 21.26 29.26 10.40
N LEU A 20 20.74 30.45 10.08
CA LEU A 20 19.43 30.60 9.44
C LEU A 20 19.40 29.99 8.04
N THR A 21 20.48 30.20 7.26
CA THR A 21 20.63 29.62 5.93
C THR A 21 20.76 28.10 6.00
N ILE A 22 21.52 27.57 6.97
CA ILE A 22 21.63 26.12 7.20
C ILE A 22 20.26 25.51 7.55
N LEU A 23 19.50 26.14 8.45
CA LEU A 23 18.14 25.70 8.79
C LEU A 23 17.21 25.71 7.58
N LEU A 24 17.30 26.73 6.73
CA LEU A 24 16.49 26.84 5.51
C LEU A 24 16.85 25.71 4.51
N ILE A 25 18.13 25.40 4.36
CA ILE A 25 18.60 24.28 3.54
C ILE A 25 18.05 22.96 4.08
N ILE A 26 18.16 22.71 5.39
CA ILE A 26 17.63 21.48 6.03
C ILE A 26 16.11 21.37 5.80
N ALA A 27 15.37 22.47 5.99
CA ALA A 27 13.93 22.49 5.78
C ALA A 27 13.56 22.19 4.31
N LEU A 28 14.30 22.75 3.35
CA LEU A 28 14.11 22.46 1.93
C LEU A 28 14.38 20.99 1.60
N PHE A 29 15.48 20.42 2.12
CA PHE A 29 15.78 19.00 1.94
C PHE A 29 14.68 18.11 2.53
N ALA A 30 14.20 18.42 3.74
CA ALA A 30 13.09 17.69 4.34
C ALA A 30 11.81 17.81 3.51
N ALA A 31 11.46 19.01 3.04
CA ALA A 31 10.28 19.23 2.22
C ALA A 31 10.31 18.45 0.90
N ILE A 32 11.46 18.45 0.21
CA ILE A 32 11.66 17.67 -1.02
C ILE A 32 11.55 16.18 -0.71
N TYR A 33 12.18 15.72 0.38
CA TYR A 33 12.17 14.33 0.79
C TYR A 33 10.75 13.84 1.08
N TYR A 34 10.06 14.44 2.05
CA TYR A 34 8.70 14.03 2.43
C TYR A 34 7.68 14.27 1.31
N GLY A 35 7.86 15.33 0.51
CA GLY A 35 7.00 15.61 -0.64
C GLY A 35 7.11 14.52 -1.71
N SER A 36 8.33 14.09 -2.05
CA SER A 36 8.56 13.06 -3.06
C SER A 36 8.02 11.68 -2.64
N ASP A 37 8.23 11.30 -1.37
CA ASP A 37 7.67 10.06 -0.81
C ASP A 37 6.14 10.09 -0.87
N PHE A 38 5.52 11.17 -0.38
CA PHE A 38 4.06 11.32 -0.38
C PHE A 38 3.45 11.20 -1.79
N VAL A 39 4.03 11.91 -2.77
CA VAL A 39 3.60 11.82 -4.17
C VAL A 39 3.76 10.40 -4.71
N GLY A 40 4.86 9.73 -4.37
CA GLY A 40 5.12 8.34 -4.72
C GLY A 40 4.07 7.38 -4.23
N ARG A 41 3.67 7.50 -2.95
CA ARG A 41 2.63 6.66 -2.35
C ARG A 41 1.31 6.80 -3.09
N ILE A 42 0.91 8.03 -3.42
CA ILE A 42 -0.34 8.28 -4.16
C ILE A 42 -0.28 7.69 -5.57
N GLN A 43 0.82 7.90 -6.29
CA GLN A 43 0.98 7.39 -7.65
C GLN A 43 0.97 5.86 -7.70
N ASN A 44 1.67 5.21 -6.78
CA ASN A 44 1.75 3.76 -6.73
C ASN A 44 0.45 3.12 -6.21
N ASP A 45 -0.26 3.74 -5.27
CA ASP A 45 -1.60 3.29 -4.87
C ASP A 45 -2.60 3.36 -6.03
N LYS A 46 -2.55 4.44 -6.82
CA LYS A 46 -3.36 4.56 -8.05
C LYS A 46 -2.98 3.51 -9.08
N LYS A 47 -1.68 3.26 -9.28
CA LYS A 47 -1.18 2.21 -10.19
C LYS A 47 -1.71 0.83 -9.79
N LEU A 48 -1.64 0.47 -8.51
CA LEU A 48 -2.16 -0.81 -8.00
C LEU A 48 -3.69 -0.88 -8.13
N THR A 49 -4.41 0.21 -7.88
CA THR A 49 -5.87 0.28 -8.07
C THR A 49 -6.26 0.02 -9.53
N ASN A 50 -5.61 0.69 -10.48
CA ASN A 50 -5.83 0.45 -11.90
C ASN A 50 -5.50 -1.00 -12.28
N TYR A 51 -4.46 -1.58 -11.69
CA TYR A 51 -4.09 -2.96 -11.94
C TYR A 51 -5.18 -3.96 -11.51
N PHE A 52 -5.86 -3.73 -10.37
CA PHE A 52 -7.02 -4.52 -9.97
C PHE A 52 -8.19 -4.40 -10.96
N ILE A 53 -8.43 -3.20 -11.49
CA ILE A 53 -9.51 -2.95 -12.46
C ILE A 53 -9.22 -3.62 -13.80
N GLU A 54 -8.01 -3.41 -14.32
CA GLU A 54 -7.64 -3.84 -15.67
C GLU A 54 -7.38 -5.34 -15.73
N THR A 55 -6.53 -5.84 -14.81
CA THR A 55 -6.06 -7.23 -14.78
C THR A 55 -7.02 -8.11 -14.02
N GLY A 56 -7.35 -7.73 -12.78
CA GLY A 56 -8.24 -8.49 -11.90
C GLY A 56 -9.73 -8.40 -12.25
N ASN A 57 -10.09 -7.53 -13.20
CA ASN A 57 -11.47 -7.27 -13.60
C ASN A 57 -12.38 -6.84 -12.43
N ILE A 58 -11.81 -6.23 -11.39
CA ILE A 58 -12.54 -5.81 -10.20
C ILE A 58 -13.00 -4.36 -10.38
N PRO A 59 -14.32 -4.08 -10.45
CA PRO A 59 -14.81 -2.72 -10.51
C PRO A 59 -14.39 -1.91 -9.29
N GLU A 60 -13.99 -0.66 -9.47
CA GLU A 60 -13.54 0.19 -8.35
C GLU A 60 -14.59 0.32 -7.24
N LYS A 61 -15.87 0.43 -7.61
CA LYS A 61 -17.00 0.49 -6.68
C LYS A 61 -17.17 -0.75 -5.81
N GLU A 62 -16.59 -1.88 -6.20
CA GLU A 62 -16.65 -3.15 -5.47
C GLU A 62 -15.47 -3.31 -4.51
N MET A 63 -14.36 -2.59 -4.73
CA MET A 63 -13.14 -2.74 -3.95
C MET A 63 -13.29 -2.18 -2.53
N ILE A 64 -12.85 -2.96 -1.56
CA ILE A 64 -12.68 -2.56 -0.17
C ILE A 64 -11.22 -2.78 0.20
N VAL A 65 -10.51 -1.71 0.55
CA VAL A 65 -9.09 -1.80 0.91
C VAL A 65 -8.94 -2.45 2.29
N VAL A 66 -8.29 -3.61 2.31
CA VAL A 66 -7.99 -4.36 3.53
C VAL A 66 -6.68 -3.87 4.15
N LYS A 67 -5.64 -3.75 3.32
CA LYS A 67 -4.31 -3.34 3.75
C LYS A 67 -3.55 -2.67 2.62
N ASN A 68 -2.83 -1.59 2.97
CA ASN A 68 -1.82 -0.98 2.12
C ASN A 68 -0.47 -1.10 2.84
N THR A 69 0.52 -1.74 2.20
CA THR A 69 1.88 -1.81 2.76
C THR A 69 2.85 -1.11 1.81
N HIS A 70 3.71 -0.27 2.39
CA HIS A 70 4.75 0.44 1.69
C HIS A 70 6.06 -0.06 2.30
N GLY A 71 6.74 -0.95 1.60
CA GLY A 71 8.03 -1.48 2.02
C GLY A 71 9.11 -0.45 1.74
N SER A 72 9.79 0.01 2.78
CA SER A 72 11.15 0.52 2.64
C SER A 72 12.08 -0.70 2.60
N SER A 73 12.78 -0.91 1.49
CA SER A 73 13.98 -1.74 1.48
C SER A 73 14.90 -1.30 2.61
N TRP A 74 15.46 -2.25 3.35
CA TRP A 74 16.41 -2.00 4.42
C TRP A 74 17.63 -1.23 3.88
N GLY A 75 17.68 0.09 4.08
CA GLY A 75 18.77 0.94 3.63
C GLY A 75 18.47 2.44 3.71
N ILE A 76 19.50 3.27 3.45
CA ILE A 76 19.40 4.72 3.22
C ILE A 76 18.81 4.96 1.81
N GLU A 77 17.75 4.24 1.45
CA GLU A 77 17.08 4.44 0.19
C GLU A 77 16.04 5.55 0.37
N PHE A 78 16.21 6.61 -0.40
CA PHE A 78 15.39 7.82 -0.33
C PHE A 78 13.94 7.61 -0.81
N TYR A 79 13.56 6.37 -1.16
CA TYR A 79 12.26 6.04 -1.75
C TYR A 79 11.85 4.60 -1.41
N PRO A 80 10.58 4.32 -1.07
CA PRO A 80 10.09 2.96 -0.93
C PRO A 80 10.26 2.23 -2.26
N SER A 81 10.92 1.07 -2.25
CA SER A 81 11.15 0.26 -3.44
C SER A 81 10.01 -0.69 -3.73
N ASP A 82 9.18 -1.01 -2.72
CA ASP A 82 8.09 -1.98 -2.83
C ASP A 82 6.77 -1.41 -2.30
N PHE A 83 5.72 -1.54 -3.10
CA PHE A 83 4.35 -1.14 -2.75
C PHE A 83 3.45 -2.36 -2.86
N SER A 84 2.54 -2.54 -1.91
CA SER A 84 1.54 -3.58 -1.98
C SER A 84 0.19 -3.05 -1.54
N LYS A 85 -0.86 -3.59 -2.17
CA LYS A 85 -2.25 -3.26 -1.89
C LYS A 85 -3.02 -4.56 -1.84
N SER A 86 -3.82 -4.69 -0.80
CA SER A 86 -4.69 -5.83 -0.56
C SER A 86 -6.12 -5.33 -0.48
N VAL A 87 -6.98 -5.92 -1.29
CA VAL A 87 -8.40 -5.56 -1.39
C VAL A 87 -9.25 -6.81 -1.24
N THR A 88 -10.40 -6.68 -0.59
CA THR A 88 -11.51 -7.62 -0.76
C THR A 88 -12.57 -6.94 -1.63
N THR A 89 -13.61 -7.66 -2.04
CA THR A 89 -14.76 -7.03 -2.71
C THR A 89 -16.00 -7.10 -1.83
N LYS A 90 -16.97 -6.22 -2.09
CA LYS A 90 -18.30 -6.30 -1.46
C LYS A 90 -18.91 -7.69 -1.62
N THR A 91 -18.84 -8.22 -2.84
CA THR A 91 -19.39 -9.55 -3.15
C THR A 91 -18.67 -10.65 -2.37
N ASP A 92 -17.33 -10.66 -2.36
CA ASP A 92 -16.55 -11.68 -1.63
C ASP A 92 -16.75 -11.58 -0.11
N TYR A 93 -16.82 -10.36 0.42
CA TYR A 93 -17.09 -10.12 1.84
C TYR A 93 -18.46 -10.65 2.28
N GLU A 94 -19.52 -10.36 1.53
CA GLU A 94 -20.87 -10.86 1.85
C GLU A 94 -20.95 -12.39 1.76
N ASN A 95 -20.32 -12.99 0.74
CA ASN A 95 -20.26 -14.44 0.57
C ASN A 95 -19.47 -15.11 1.73
N TRP A 96 -18.30 -14.55 2.07
CA TRP A 96 -17.49 -15.01 3.20
C TRP A 96 -18.28 -14.93 4.51
N LYS A 97 -18.91 -13.79 4.78
CA LYS A 97 -19.71 -13.58 5.99
C LYS A 97 -20.81 -14.62 6.12
N LYS A 98 -21.57 -14.85 5.05
CA LYS A 98 -22.63 -15.87 5.02
C LYS A 98 -22.08 -17.27 5.30
N TRP A 99 -20.96 -17.63 4.67
CA TRP A 99 -20.33 -18.93 4.89
C TRP A 99 -19.88 -19.11 6.35
N VAL A 100 -19.24 -18.10 6.94
CA VAL A 100 -18.76 -18.15 8.33
C VAL A 100 -19.92 -18.25 9.32
N GLU A 101 -21.02 -17.53 9.06
CA GLU A 101 -22.25 -17.63 9.87
C GLU A 101 -22.88 -19.02 9.80
N GLU A 102 -22.93 -19.63 8.60
CA GLU A 102 -23.49 -20.98 8.40
C GLU A 102 -22.62 -22.07 9.02
N LYS A 103 -21.28 -21.94 8.96
CA LYS A 103 -20.34 -22.94 9.48
C LYS A 103 -19.98 -22.74 10.95
N GLY A 104 -20.17 -21.55 11.49
CA GLY A 104 -19.77 -21.18 12.86
C GLY A 104 -18.26 -21.15 13.09
N LYS A 105 -17.46 -21.09 12.01
CA LYS A 105 -15.99 -21.06 12.03
C LYS A 105 -15.45 -20.27 10.84
N LEU A 106 -14.24 -19.76 11.00
CA LEU A 106 -13.43 -19.12 9.96
C LEU A 106 -12.84 -20.17 9.01
N PHE A 107 -12.36 -19.71 7.85
CA PHE A 107 -11.71 -20.56 6.84
C PHE A 107 -10.39 -21.17 7.35
N ASN A 108 -9.67 -20.45 8.21
CA ASN A 108 -8.48 -20.98 8.91
C ASN A 108 -8.80 -22.09 9.94
N GLY A 109 -10.09 -22.42 10.14
CA GLY A 109 -10.56 -23.45 11.06
C GLY A 109 -10.83 -22.95 12.48
N GLU A 110 -10.50 -21.70 12.80
CA GLU A 110 -10.80 -21.11 14.11
C GLU A 110 -12.30 -20.92 14.31
N LYS A 111 -12.78 -21.17 15.52
CA LYS A 111 -14.20 -20.96 15.85
C LYS A 111 -14.53 -19.48 15.84
N LEU A 112 -15.69 -19.11 15.25
CA LEU A 112 -16.21 -17.75 15.36
C LEU A 112 -16.56 -17.46 16.83
N ARG A 113 -15.80 -16.55 17.46
CA ARG A 113 -15.98 -16.23 18.88
C ARG A 113 -16.99 -15.11 19.12
N ASP A 114 -17.06 -14.14 18.21
CA ASP A 114 -17.96 -12.99 18.28
C ASP A 114 -18.46 -12.65 16.88
N LYS A 115 -19.77 -12.42 16.73
CA LYS A 115 -20.37 -12.00 15.46
C LYS A 115 -19.89 -10.63 15.00
N LYS A 116 -19.47 -9.76 15.93
CA LYS A 116 -18.88 -8.45 15.58
C LYS A 116 -17.62 -8.57 14.74
N TYR A 117 -16.93 -9.72 14.80
CA TYR A 117 -15.79 -10.00 13.92
C TYR A 117 -16.17 -9.90 12.43
N LEU A 118 -17.42 -10.25 12.10
CA LEU A 118 -17.97 -10.22 10.74
C LEU A 118 -18.53 -8.86 10.32
N GLU A 119 -18.33 -7.82 11.12
CA GLU A 119 -18.77 -6.46 10.79
C GLU A 119 -17.66 -5.61 10.17
N ASP A 120 -16.39 -6.03 10.31
CA ASP A 120 -15.24 -5.35 9.69
C ASP A 120 -14.79 -6.10 8.42
N PRO A 121 -14.93 -5.50 7.23
CA PRO A 121 -14.43 -6.07 5.98
C PRO A 121 -12.93 -6.38 5.96
N LYS A 122 -12.13 -5.77 6.84
CA LYS A 122 -10.70 -6.09 6.96
C LYS A 122 -10.44 -7.48 7.53
N ASN A 123 -11.43 -8.07 8.18
CA ASN A 123 -11.37 -9.43 8.70
C ASN A 123 -11.73 -10.50 7.66
N CYS A 124 -12.16 -10.08 6.45
CA CYS A 124 -12.48 -11.00 5.36
C CYS A 124 -11.25 -11.86 5.02
N GLU A 125 -11.45 -13.17 4.97
CA GLU A 125 -10.37 -14.12 4.68
C GLU A 125 -10.09 -14.27 3.18
N PHE A 126 -10.92 -13.69 2.32
CA PHE A 126 -10.75 -13.69 0.86
C PHE A 126 -10.28 -12.33 0.39
N VAL A 127 -9.02 -12.26 -0.02
CA VAL A 127 -8.35 -11.00 -0.36
C VAL A 127 -7.54 -11.15 -1.65
N TYR A 128 -7.69 -10.20 -2.55
CA TYR A 128 -6.81 -10.03 -3.70
C TYR A 128 -5.62 -9.17 -3.28
N CYS A 129 -4.42 -9.59 -3.64
CA CYS A 129 -3.20 -8.82 -3.37
C CYS A 129 -2.50 -8.46 -4.67
N ALA A 130 -1.98 -7.23 -4.73
CA ALA A 130 -1.11 -6.79 -5.79
C ALA A 130 0.12 -6.13 -5.19
N SER A 131 1.26 -6.31 -5.83
CA SER A 131 2.49 -5.63 -5.44
C SER A 131 3.22 -5.04 -6.65
N TYR A 132 3.95 -3.97 -6.39
CA TYR A 132 4.75 -3.24 -7.36
C TYR A 132 6.14 -2.96 -6.80
N THR A 133 7.16 -3.48 -7.48
CA THR A 133 8.56 -3.18 -7.17
C THR A 133 9.07 -2.14 -8.15
N VAL A 134 9.47 -0.97 -7.65
CA VAL A 134 9.91 0.18 -8.47
C VAL A 134 11.19 -0.16 -9.25
N THR A 135 12.15 -0.80 -8.60
CA THR A 135 13.49 -1.06 -9.15
C THR A 135 13.47 -1.99 -10.36
N THR A 136 12.58 -2.97 -10.34
CA THR A 136 12.40 -3.96 -11.41
C THR A 136 11.17 -3.67 -12.28
N THR A 137 10.45 -2.58 -11.99
CA THR A 137 9.14 -2.23 -12.55
C THR A 137 8.12 -3.38 -12.51
N TYR A 138 8.31 -4.32 -11.59
CA TYR A 138 7.62 -5.59 -11.57
C TYR A 138 6.26 -5.46 -10.88
N LEU A 139 5.21 -5.96 -11.54
CA LEU A 139 3.85 -6.08 -10.98
C LEU A 139 3.51 -7.54 -10.74
N SER A 140 2.89 -7.83 -9.59
CA SER A 140 2.32 -9.15 -9.30
C SER A 140 0.88 -9.03 -8.79
N TYR A 141 0.15 -10.13 -8.97
CA TYR A 141 -1.22 -10.31 -8.55
C TYR A 141 -1.36 -11.69 -7.89
N GLY A 142 -2.15 -11.78 -6.82
CA GLY A 142 -2.38 -13.03 -6.13
C GLY A 142 -3.67 -13.04 -5.32
N PHE A 143 -3.98 -14.22 -4.80
CA PHE A 143 -5.15 -14.50 -3.97
C PHE A 143 -4.66 -14.92 -2.60
N LEU A 144 -5.20 -14.31 -1.56
CA LEU A 144 -4.96 -14.68 -0.18
C LEU A 144 -6.22 -15.33 0.39
N VAL A 145 -6.02 -16.47 1.06
CA VAL A 145 -7.04 -17.19 1.82
C VAL A 145 -6.54 -17.28 3.25
N SER A 146 -7.28 -16.67 4.18
CA SER A 146 -6.90 -16.59 5.60
C SER A 146 -5.49 -16.03 5.85
N GLY A 147 -5.06 -15.10 4.99
CA GLY A 147 -3.75 -14.44 5.06
C GLY A 147 -2.61 -15.15 4.33
N GLU A 148 -2.83 -16.34 3.77
CA GLU A 148 -1.83 -17.09 3.02
C GLU A 148 -2.09 -17.05 1.51
N VAL A 149 -1.02 -17.04 0.71
CA VAL A 149 -1.15 -17.10 -0.75
C VAL A 149 -1.73 -18.46 -1.14
N SER A 150 -2.90 -18.47 -1.77
CA SER A 150 -3.48 -19.67 -2.35
C SER A 150 -2.99 -19.84 -3.78
N PHE A 151 -2.70 -21.10 -4.16
CA PHE A 151 -2.36 -21.55 -5.52
C PHE A 151 -3.40 -22.49 -6.14
N ASP A 152 -4.45 -22.81 -5.38
CA ASP A 152 -5.47 -23.76 -5.78
C ASP A 152 -6.45 -23.11 -6.76
N LYS A 153 -6.32 -23.47 -8.03
CA LYS A 153 -7.14 -22.92 -9.12
C LYS A 153 -8.62 -23.25 -8.96
N GLU A 154 -8.94 -24.47 -8.52
CA GLU A 154 -10.34 -24.89 -8.36
C GLU A 154 -10.97 -24.13 -7.20
N PHE A 155 -10.24 -24.02 -6.08
CA PHE A 155 -10.68 -23.22 -4.94
C PHE A 155 -10.93 -21.76 -5.34
N ILE A 156 -9.96 -21.14 -6.04
CA ILE A 156 -10.04 -19.73 -6.45
C ILE A 156 -11.26 -19.51 -7.35
N GLN A 157 -11.46 -20.37 -8.35
CA GLN A 157 -12.60 -20.27 -9.27
C GLN A 157 -13.95 -20.46 -8.59
N GLN A 158 -14.01 -21.24 -7.51
CA GLN A 158 -15.24 -21.50 -6.77
C GLN A 158 -15.59 -20.40 -5.75
N HIS A 159 -14.59 -19.73 -5.19
CA HIS A 159 -14.80 -18.85 -4.03
C HIS A 159 -14.59 -17.36 -4.30
N PHE A 160 -13.82 -16.98 -5.32
CA PHE A 160 -13.58 -15.57 -5.65
C PHE A 160 -14.52 -15.11 -6.76
N ALA A 161 -15.20 -13.97 -6.53
CA ALA A 161 -16.16 -13.40 -7.45
C ALA A 161 -15.52 -12.86 -8.74
N TYR A 162 -14.25 -12.46 -8.69
CA TYR A 162 -13.54 -11.86 -9.80
C TYR A 162 -12.29 -12.67 -10.13
N LEU A 163 -12.08 -12.91 -11.42
CA LEU A 163 -10.92 -13.63 -11.94
C LEU A 163 -10.19 -12.77 -12.97
N PRO A 164 -8.85 -12.86 -13.03
CA PRO A 164 -8.06 -12.15 -14.02
C PRO A 164 -8.49 -12.46 -15.46
N LYS A 165 -8.44 -11.45 -16.34
CA LYS A 165 -8.83 -11.58 -17.75
C LYS A 165 -7.97 -12.57 -18.51
N ASP A 166 -6.67 -12.55 -18.25
CA ASP A 166 -5.75 -13.55 -18.76
C ASP A 166 -5.76 -14.72 -17.76
N LYS A 167 -6.02 -15.95 -18.26
CA LYS A 167 -6.10 -17.20 -17.47
C LYS A 167 -4.82 -17.60 -16.74
N ILE A 168 -3.90 -16.66 -16.56
CA ILE A 168 -2.67 -16.77 -15.79
C ILE A 168 -3.06 -16.63 -14.30
N LEU A 169 -3.73 -17.67 -13.80
CA LEU A 169 -3.58 -18.09 -12.41
C LEU A 169 -2.11 -18.54 -12.29
N TYR A 170 -1.24 -17.62 -11.88
CA TYR A 170 0.24 -17.67 -11.81
C TYR A 170 1.01 -17.29 -13.05
N GLY A 171 1.57 -16.08 -13.00
CA GLY A 171 2.67 -15.63 -13.82
C GLY A 171 3.40 -14.58 -13.02
N PHE A 172 4.51 -14.96 -12.41
CA PHE A 172 5.52 -13.98 -12.09
C PHE A 172 5.93 -13.30 -13.42
N GLY A 173 5.57 -12.03 -13.60
CA GLY A 173 6.16 -11.17 -14.61
C GLY A 173 5.26 -10.75 -15.76
N VAL A 174 4.91 -9.48 -15.76
CA VAL A 174 4.99 -8.66 -16.98
C VAL A 174 6.21 -7.76 -16.79
N LYS A 175 7.17 -7.84 -17.71
CA LYS A 175 8.27 -6.87 -17.84
C LYS A 175 7.77 -5.63 -18.58
#